data_AF-A0A0U1D086-F1
#
_entry.id   AF-A0A0U1D086-F1
#
_cell.length_a   1.000
_cell.length_b   1.000
_cell.length_c   1.000
_cell.angle_alpha   90.00
_cell.angle_beta   90.00
_cell.angle_gamma   90.00
#
_symmetry.space_group_name_H-M   'P 1'
#
loop_
_entity.id
_entity.type
_entity.pdbx_description
1 polymer ?
#
loop_
_entity_poly.entity_id
_entity_poly.type
_entity_poly.pdbx_seq_one_letter_code
_entity_poly.pdbx_strand_id
1 'polypeptide(L)'
;MAQVIEPAKQIVAIANLQGVDGGFSFASCNDQGDPPYQGRVTIGFLLQGDPDSYFQHVRDAMRANGWNDGAPPGQHLHGTTLNKDGVTANLGYIPSDHSRGQILLYGECRDPNDHHHDPGAGVDITS
;
A
#
# COMPACT_ATOMS: atom_id res chain seq x y z
N MET A 1 3.21 -10.02 13.47
CA MET A 1 2.77 -8.63 13.22
C MET A 1 2.88 -8.40 11.73
N ALA A 2 1.81 -7.93 11.08
CA ALA A 2 1.74 -7.90 9.63
C ALA A 2 2.82 -6.96 9.04
N GLN A 3 3.69 -7.51 8.19
CA GLN A 3 4.84 -6.88 7.55
C GLN A 3 4.58 -5.49 6.94
N VAL A 4 3.32 -5.22 6.59
CA VAL A 4 2.88 -4.01 5.87
C VAL A 4 2.40 -2.87 6.77
N ILE A 5 2.10 -3.10 8.06
CA ILE A 5 1.52 -2.06 8.93
C ILE A 5 2.54 -0.97 9.24
N GLU A 6 3.74 -1.35 9.67
CA GLU A 6 4.78 -0.38 10.02
C GLU A 6 5.25 0.43 8.79
N PRO A 7 5.52 -0.19 7.61
CA PRO A 7 5.77 0.56 6.40
C PRO A 7 4.63 1.52 6.02
N ALA A 8 3.37 1.15 6.21
CA ALA A 8 2.24 2.04 5.94
C ALA A 8 2.27 3.30 6.82
N LYS A 9 2.46 3.14 8.13
CA LYS A 9 2.59 4.26 9.07
C LYS A 9 3.78 5.15 8.71
N GLN A 10 4.91 4.54 8.36
CA GLN A 10 6.09 5.28 7.93
C GLN A 10 5.80 6.11 6.67
N ILE A 11 5.12 5.56 5.67
CA ILE A 11 4.74 6.30 4.45
C ILE A 11 3.86 7.51 4.79
N VAL A 12 2.84 7.33 5.64
CA VAL A 12 1.97 8.43 6.09
C VAL A 12 2.80 9.57 6.69
N ALA A 13 3.75 9.25 7.57
CA ALA A 13 4.60 10.23 8.23
C ALA A 13 5.58 10.92 7.27
N ILE A 14 6.34 10.16 6.47
CA ILE A 14 7.41 10.73 5.62
C ILE A 14 6.87 11.56 4.45
N ALA A 15 5.68 11.20 3.93
CA ALA A 15 5.02 11.93 2.85
C ALA A 15 4.03 12.99 3.37
N ASN A 16 3.91 13.14 4.70
CA ASN A 16 3.02 14.09 5.37
C ASN A 16 1.57 14.04 4.82
N LEU A 17 1.05 12.83 4.63
CA LEU A 17 -0.26 12.62 4.02
C LEU A 17 -1.37 13.24 4.89
N GLN A 18 -2.35 13.86 4.24
CA GLN A 18 -3.46 14.55 4.91
C GLN A 18 -4.78 13.82 4.66
N GLY A 19 -5.71 13.91 5.62
CA GLY A 19 -7.03 13.28 5.51
C GLY A 19 -6.95 11.76 5.33
N VAL A 20 -6.03 11.15 6.07
CA VAL A 20 -5.68 9.73 5.96
C VAL A 20 -6.82 8.87 6.50
N ASP A 21 -7.23 7.90 5.71
CA ASP A 21 -8.04 6.76 6.13
C ASP A 21 -7.40 5.47 5.60
N GLY A 22 -7.87 4.33 6.08
CA GLY A 22 -7.30 3.06 5.65
C GLY A 22 -7.51 1.93 6.62
N GLY A 23 -7.03 0.77 6.21
CA GLY A 23 -7.14 -0.44 7.02
C GLY A 23 -6.25 -1.56 6.54
N PHE A 24 -5.99 -2.49 7.46
CA PHE A 24 -5.33 -3.76 7.21
C PHE A 24 -6.34 -4.86 6.87
N SER A 25 -5.99 -5.71 5.91
CA SER A 25 -6.69 -6.97 5.61
C SER A 25 -5.69 -8.02 5.14
N PHE A 26 -6.13 -9.27 5.02
CA PHE A 26 -5.44 -10.27 4.23
C PHE A 26 -5.95 -10.24 2.79
N ALA A 27 -5.07 -10.56 1.84
CA ALA A 27 -5.41 -10.75 0.44
C ALA A 27 -4.84 -12.09 -0.03
N SER A 28 -5.63 -12.90 -0.73
CA SER A 28 -5.10 -14.10 -1.37
C SER A 28 -4.09 -13.70 -2.45
N CYS A 29 -3.07 -14.54 -2.63
CA CYS A 29 -2.07 -14.36 -3.67
C CYS A 29 -2.44 -15.04 -5.00
N ASN A 30 -3.60 -15.67 -5.07
CA ASN A 30 -4.09 -16.32 -6.28
C ASN A 30 -5.55 -15.93 -6.58
N ASP A 31 -5.99 -16.23 -7.80
CA ASP A 31 -7.34 -15.90 -8.27
C ASP A 31 -8.41 -16.81 -7.66
N GLN A 32 -8.02 -17.89 -6.97
CA GLN A 32 -8.94 -18.81 -6.31
C GLN A 32 -9.42 -18.29 -4.95
N GLY A 33 -8.74 -17.30 -4.37
CA GLY A 33 -9.02 -16.86 -3.01
C GLY A 33 -8.39 -17.77 -1.94
N ASP A 34 -7.62 -18.79 -2.33
CA ASP A 34 -7.05 -19.76 -1.41
C ASP A 34 -5.66 -19.31 -0.90
N PRO A 35 -5.12 -19.95 0.15
CA PRO A 35 -3.74 -19.75 0.54
C PRO A 35 -2.72 -20.00 -0.60
N PRO A 36 -1.54 -19.35 -0.58
CA PRO A 36 -1.08 -18.46 0.49
C PRO A 36 -1.70 -17.06 0.41
N TYR A 37 -1.91 -16.46 1.57
CA TYR A 37 -2.29 -15.06 1.74
C TYR A 37 -1.07 -14.18 1.98
N GLN A 38 -1.27 -12.88 1.75
CA GLN A 38 -0.36 -11.80 2.08
C GLN A 38 -1.10 -10.73 2.90
N GLY A 39 -0.35 -10.03 3.74
CA GLY A 39 -0.88 -8.84 4.40
C GLY A 39 -1.07 -7.71 3.39
N ARG A 40 -2.20 -6.99 3.50
CA ARG A 40 -2.53 -5.82 2.69
C ARG A 40 -2.87 -4.64 3.57
N VAL A 41 -2.35 -3.46 3.23
CA VAL A 41 -2.86 -2.18 3.76
C VAL A 41 -3.38 -1.34 2.62
N THR A 42 -4.55 -0.73 2.81
CA THR A 42 -5.04 0.34 1.93
C THR A 42 -4.92 1.65 2.70
N ILE A 43 -4.28 2.65 2.10
CA ILE A 43 -4.19 4.02 2.60
C ILE A 43 -4.96 4.90 1.61
N GLY A 44 -5.95 5.66 2.05
CA GLY A 44 -6.52 6.77 1.29
C GLY A 44 -6.05 8.11 1.86
N PHE A 45 -5.88 9.12 1.01
CA PHE A 45 -5.41 10.45 1.42
C PHE A 45 -5.92 11.54 0.48
N LEU A 46 -5.94 12.79 0.95
CA LEU A 46 -6.31 13.96 0.17
C LEU A 46 -5.14 14.43 -0.70
N LEU A 47 -5.39 14.63 -2.00
CA LEU A 47 -4.43 15.27 -2.89
C LEU A 47 -4.38 16.78 -2.61
N GLN A 48 -3.18 17.35 -2.66
CA GLN A 48 -2.97 18.80 -2.48
C GLN A 48 -2.36 19.39 -3.74
N GLY A 49 -3.04 20.39 -4.32
CA GLY A 49 -2.58 21.04 -5.55
C GLY A 49 -2.70 20.14 -6.77
N ASP A 50 -1.68 20.19 -7.63
CA ASP A 50 -1.61 19.38 -8.85
C ASP A 50 -1.36 17.89 -8.51
N PRO A 51 -2.23 16.96 -8.95
CA PRO A 51 -2.11 15.55 -8.59
C PRO A 51 -0.80 14.88 -9.01
N ASP A 52 -0.32 15.12 -10.23
CA ASP A 52 0.90 14.46 -10.74
C ASP A 52 2.12 14.90 -9.92
N SER A 53 2.19 16.20 -9.62
CA SER A 53 3.20 16.78 -8.73
C SER A 53 3.10 16.21 -7.31
N TYR A 54 1.89 16.03 -6.79
CA TYR A 54 1.68 15.47 -5.46
C TYR A 54 2.08 14.00 -5.38
N PHE A 55 1.72 13.17 -6.37
CA PHE A 55 2.19 11.79 -6.44
C PHE A 55 3.71 11.71 -6.57
N GLN A 56 4.33 12.59 -7.35
CA GLN A 56 5.79 12.64 -7.45
C GLN A 56 6.44 12.98 -6.10
N HIS A 57 5.87 13.92 -5.33
CA HIS A 57 6.31 14.24 -3.98
C HIS A 57 6.25 13.03 -3.04
N VAL A 58 5.14 12.27 -3.04
CA VAL A 58 5.00 11.06 -2.22
C VAL A 58 6.08 10.03 -2.59
N ARG A 59 6.32 9.81 -3.89
CA ARG A 59 7.38 8.90 -4.36
C ARG A 59 8.76 9.35 -3.92
N ASP A 60 9.06 10.64 -4.03
CA ASP A 60 10.36 11.20 -3.62
C ASP A 60 10.61 10.98 -2.13
N ALA A 61 9.60 11.21 -1.30
CA ALA A 61 9.66 10.96 0.14
C ALA A 61 9.93 9.47 0.44
N MET A 62 9.23 8.56 -0.25
CA MET A 62 9.46 7.12 -0.13
C MET A 62 10.89 6.74 -0.54
N ARG A 63 11.38 7.23 -1.68
CA ARG A 63 12.74 6.95 -2.18
C ARG A 63 13.82 7.45 -1.23
N ALA A 64 13.64 8.66 -0.68
CA ALA A 64 14.52 9.20 0.35
C ALA A 64 14.56 8.33 1.64
N ASN A 65 13.59 7.44 1.82
CA ASN A 65 13.48 6.49 2.93
C ASN A 65 13.73 5.01 2.54
N GLY A 66 14.45 4.79 1.42
CA GLY A 66 14.96 3.48 1.03
C GLY A 66 13.98 2.62 0.23
N TRP A 67 12.89 3.20 -0.29
CA TRP A 67 12.06 2.53 -1.29
C TRP A 67 12.68 2.63 -2.67
N ASN A 68 12.52 1.58 -3.48
CA ASN A 68 13.00 1.52 -4.86
C ASN A 68 11.83 1.65 -5.83
N ASP A 69 12.05 2.31 -6.97
CA ASP A 69 11.07 2.34 -8.06
C ASP A 69 10.90 0.96 -8.71
N GLY A 70 9.68 0.66 -9.15
CA GLY A 70 9.33 -0.56 -9.86
C GLY A 70 8.92 -1.71 -8.94
N ALA A 71 8.46 -2.80 -9.57
CA ALA A 71 8.18 -4.04 -8.88
C ALA A 71 9.49 -4.70 -8.39
N PRO A 72 9.42 -5.58 -7.38
CA PRO A 72 10.55 -6.44 -7.02
C PRO A 72 11.13 -7.16 -8.25
N PRO A 73 12.45 -7.47 -8.29
CA PRO A 73 13.05 -8.17 -9.40
C PRO A 73 12.29 -9.45 -9.79
N GLY A 74 11.91 -9.58 -11.07
CA GLY A 74 11.16 -10.72 -11.59
C GLY A 74 9.63 -10.57 -11.60
N GLN A 75 9.09 -9.42 -11.15
CA GLN A 75 7.66 -9.10 -11.26
C GLN A 75 7.41 -7.97 -12.27
N HIS A 76 6.29 -8.05 -13.00
CA HIS A 76 5.84 -7.01 -13.93
C HIS A 76 4.50 -6.44 -13.43
N LEU A 77 4.57 -5.44 -12.54
CA LEU A 77 3.39 -4.70 -12.09
C LEU A 77 3.21 -3.45 -12.95
N HIS A 78 1.97 -3.19 -13.38
CA HIS A 78 1.59 -2.00 -14.10
C HIS A 78 1.19 -0.89 -13.11
N GLY A 79 1.75 0.30 -13.24
CA GLY A 79 1.44 1.48 -12.39
C GLY A 79 2.65 2.02 -11.63
N THR A 80 2.41 3.05 -10.82
CA THR A 80 3.42 3.69 -9.96
C THR A 80 3.74 2.77 -8.77
N THR A 81 4.65 1.83 -9.00
CA THR A 81 5.03 0.80 -8.03
C THR A 81 6.34 1.16 -7.34
N LEU A 82 6.43 0.96 -6.02
CA LEU A 82 7.68 0.97 -5.27
C LEU A 82 7.81 -0.29 -4.43
N ASN A 83 9.03 -0.67 -4.06
CA ASN A 83 9.29 -1.81 -3.18
C ASN A 83 10.35 -1.52 -2.11
N LYS A 84 10.23 -2.21 -0.97
CA LYS A 84 11.19 -2.19 0.15
C LYS A 84 11.00 -3.43 1.02
N ASP A 85 12.09 -4.16 1.31
CA ASP A 85 12.11 -5.26 2.29
C ASP A 85 10.95 -6.28 2.17
N GLY A 86 10.67 -6.71 0.94
CA GLY A 86 9.59 -7.67 0.64
C GLY A 86 8.17 -7.08 0.61
N VAL A 87 8.04 -5.76 0.76
CA VAL A 87 6.78 -5.02 0.61
C VAL A 87 6.74 -4.29 -0.71
N THR A 88 5.60 -4.36 -1.39
CA THR A 88 5.29 -3.59 -2.60
C THR A 88 4.22 -2.55 -2.29
N ALA A 89 4.37 -1.34 -2.80
CA ALA A 89 3.40 -0.25 -2.70
C ALA A 89 2.98 0.21 -4.09
N ASN A 90 1.68 0.31 -4.34
CA ASN A 90 1.11 0.83 -5.58
C ASN A 90 0.35 2.13 -5.30
N LEU A 91 0.76 3.21 -5.97
CA LEU A 91 0.13 4.53 -5.83
C LEU A 91 -0.81 4.79 -7.01
N GLY A 92 -1.96 5.40 -6.73
CA GLY A 92 -2.91 5.82 -7.75
C GLY A 92 -4.05 6.64 -7.17
N TYR A 93 -5.02 7.01 -7.99
CA TYR A 93 -6.26 7.63 -7.53
C TYR A 93 -7.20 6.63 -6.89
N ILE A 94 -8.08 7.10 -6.01
CA ILE A 94 -9.31 6.39 -5.70
C ILE A 94 -10.24 6.51 -6.93
N PRO A 95 -10.67 5.40 -7.58
CA PRO A 95 -11.40 5.48 -8.85
C PRO A 95 -12.72 6.27 -8.81
N SER A 96 -13.36 6.32 -7.64
CA SER A 96 -14.62 7.05 -7.43
C SER A 96 -14.43 8.50 -7.00
N ASP A 97 -13.22 8.92 -6.64
CA ASP A 97 -12.92 10.25 -6.11
C ASP A 97 -11.51 10.69 -6.50
N HIS A 98 -11.43 11.46 -7.58
CA HIS A 98 -10.16 11.97 -8.10
C HIS A 98 -9.57 13.12 -7.26
N SER A 99 -10.25 13.57 -6.19
CA SER A 99 -9.64 14.45 -5.18
C SER A 99 -8.78 13.68 -4.17
N ARG A 100 -8.82 12.35 -4.21
CA ARG A 100 -8.11 11.46 -3.29
C ARG A 100 -7.14 10.54 -4.02
N GLY A 101 -6.01 10.31 -3.37
CA GLY A 101 -5.04 9.28 -3.72
C GLY A 101 -5.23 8.04 -2.85
N GLN A 102 -4.71 6.91 -3.31
CA GLN A 102 -4.56 5.69 -2.54
C GLN A 102 -3.16 5.09 -2.67
N ILE A 103 -2.74 4.40 -1.62
CA ILE A 103 -1.56 3.54 -1.60
C ILE A 103 -2.02 2.13 -1.19
N LEU A 104 -1.75 1.15 -2.05
CA LEU A 104 -1.98 -0.26 -1.73
C LEU A 104 -0.64 -0.92 -1.41
N LEU A 105 -0.46 -1.34 -0.15
CA LEU A 105 0.69 -2.08 0.29
C LEU A 105 0.38 -3.57 0.32
N TYR A 106 1.34 -4.37 -0.13
CA TYR A 106 1.29 -5.82 -0.20
C TYR A 106 2.58 -6.41 0.38
N GLY A 107 2.45 -7.35 1.32
CA GLY A 107 3.59 -8.07 1.90
C GLY A 107 3.95 -9.31 1.07
N GLU A 108 4.75 -10.19 1.66
CA GLU A 108 5.11 -11.45 1.01
C GLU A 108 3.96 -12.47 1.06
N CYS A 109 3.80 -13.22 -0.03
CA CYS A 109 2.88 -14.35 -0.14
C CYS A 109 3.39 -15.59 0.59
N ARG A 110 3.24 -15.59 1.93
CA ARG A 110 3.79 -16.65 2.79
C ARG A 110 2.85 -17.14 3.88
N ASP A 111 1.63 -16.61 3.99
CA ASP A 111 0.69 -17.04 5.02
C ASP A 111 -0.13 -18.24 4.52
N PRO A 112 0.03 -19.45 5.09
CA PRO A 112 -0.70 -20.63 4.63
C PRO A 112 -2.12 -20.73 5.22
N ASN A 113 -2.52 -19.83 6.12
CA ASN A 113 -3.82 -19.88 6.77
C ASN A 113 -4.94 -19.36 5.85
N ASP A 114 -6.14 -19.89 6.05
CA ASP A 114 -7.34 -19.41 5.37
C ASP A 114 -7.90 -18.17 6.09
N HIS A 115 -8.08 -17.08 5.34
CA HIS A 115 -8.58 -15.80 5.83
C HIS A 115 -9.88 -15.36 5.13
N HIS A 116 -10.61 -16.26 4.46
CA HIS A 116 -11.88 -15.93 3.78
C HIS A 116 -12.90 -15.20 4.67
N HIS A 117 -12.89 -15.50 5.97
CA HIS A 117 -13.86 -14.98 6.94
C HIS A 117 -13.28 -13.87 7.83
N ASP A 118 -12.07 -13.42 7.55
CA ASP A 118 -11.45 -12.36 8.34
C ASP A 118 -12.13 -11.02 8.05
N PRO A 119 -12.36 -10.20 9.07
CA PRO A 119 -12.89 -8.85 8.88
C PRO A 119 -11.90 -8.02 8.04
N GLY A 120 -12.32 -7.63 6.85
CA GLY A 120 -11.56 -6.73 5.99
C GLY A 120 -11.58 -5.29 6.53
N ALA A 121 -10.40 -4.74 6.81
CA ALA A 121 -10.16 -3.38 7.30
C ALA A 121 -10.48 -3.16 8.80
N GLY A 122 -9.56 -3.57 9.67
CA GLY A 122 -9.71 -3.44 11.12
C GLY A 122 -8.50 -2.89 11.89
N VAL A 123 -7.59 -2.15 11.25
CA VAL A 123 -6.48 -1.47 11.95
C VAL A 123 -6.35 -0.05 11.45
N ASP A 124 -6.55 0.91 12.35
CA ASP A 124 -6.25 2.31 12.10
C ASP A 124 -4.73 2.49 11.94
N ILE A 125 -4.34 3.05 10.81
CA ILE A 125 -2.94 3.32 10.43
C ILE A 125 -2.55 4.79 10.63
N THR A 126 -3.42 5.60 11.23
CA THR A 126 -3.20 7.04 11.42
C THR A 126 -2.38 7.41 12.65
N SER A 127 -2.05 6.43 13.52
CA SER A 127 -1.38 6.63 14.82
C SER A 127 0.03 6.06 14.90
#